data_AF-A0A016V0T1-F1
#
_entry.id   AF-A0A016V0T1-F1
#
_cell.length_a   1.000
_cell.length_b   1.000
_cell.length_c   1.000
_cell.angle_alpha   90.00
_cell.angle_beta   90.00
_cell.angle_gamma   90.00
#
_symmetry.space_group_name_H-M   'P 1'
#
loop_
_entity.id
_entity.type
_entity.pdbx_description
1 polymer ?
#
loop_
_entity_poly.entity_id
_entity_poly.type
_entity_poly.pdbx_seq_one_letter_code
_entity_poly.pdbx_strand_id
1 'polypeptide(L)'
;MCQSESGGYAPSSLTTVDHMAAMLNSLIAVRRRGYSTSEGHKKPFQMIIITHDDHLVDKLMIGSKPEFIYVLGKDNSGISHVRRQYSDG
;
A
#
# COMPACT_ATOMS: atom_id res chain seq x y z
N MET A 1 -44.86 -12.40 -17.94
CA MET A 1 -43.55 -11.94 -18.48
C MET A 1 -43.08 -10.78 -17.61
N CYS A 2 -42.27 -11.06 -16.60
CA CYS A 2 -41.61 -10.01 -15.82
C CYS A 2 -40.18 -9.94 -16.33
N GLN A 3 -39.82 -8.80 -16.92
CA GLN A 3 -38.49 -8.55 -17.44
C GLN A 3 -37.54 -8.44 -16.24
N SER A 4 -36.51 -9.27 -16.25
CA SER A 4 -35.43 -9.32 -15.28
C SER A 4 -34.60 -8.05 -15.36
N GLU A 5 -34.55 -7.31 -14.25
CA GLU A 5 -33.72 -6.14 -14.07
C GLU A 5 -32.23 -6.51 -14.15
N SER A 6 -31.53 -5.70 -14.94
CA SER A 6 -30.10 -5.69 -15.17
C SER A 6 -29.27 -5.69 -13.88
N GLY A 7 -28.47 -6.72 -13.70
CA GLY A 7 -27.45 -6.80 -12.66
C GLY A 7 -26.38 -5.73 -12.87
N GLY A 8 -26.41 -4.69 -12.05
CA GLY A 8 -25.30 -3.74 -11.91
C GLY A 8 -24.11 -4.45 -11.26
N TYR A 9 -23.02 -4.60 -12.00
CA TYR A 9 -21.74 -4.99 -11.43
C TYR A 9 -21.32 -3.93 -10.41
N ALA A 10 -21.29 -4.29 -9.13
CA ALA A 10 -20.59 -3.50 -8.13
C ALA A 10 -19.14 -3.30 -8.62
N PRO A 11 -18.55 -2.09 -8.52
CA PRO A 11 -17.17 -1.88 -8.94
C PRO A 11 -16.30 -2.84 -8.15
N SER A 12 -15.69 -3.80 -8.85
CA SER A 12 -14.89 -4.86 -8.25
C SER A 12 -13.77 -4.21 -7.44
N SER A 13 -13.69 -4.50 -6.14
CA SER A 13 -12.67 -4.02 -5.21
C SER A 13 -11.24 -4.07 -5.77
N LEU A 14 -10.97 -5.05 -6.64
CA LEU A 14 -9.75 -5.18 -7.46
C LEU A 14 -9.36 -3.88 -8.18
N THR A 15 -10.32 -3.21 -8.83
CA THR A 15 -10.05 -1.94 -9.53
C THR A 15 -9.63 -0.82 -8.59
N THR A 16 -10.16 -0.80 -7.37
CA THR A 16 -9.79 0.22 -6.37
C THR A 16 -8.38 0.01 -5.86
N VAL A 17 -8.00 -1.25 -5.57
CA VAL A 17 -6.64 -1.61 -5.15
C VAL A 17 -5.61 -1.25 -6.23
N ASP A 18 -5.93 -1.50 -7.49
CA ASP A 18 -5.07 -1.18 -8.63
C ASP A 18 -4.79 0.31 -8.74
N HIS A 19 -5.83 1.14 -8.65
CA HIS A 19 -5.68 2.59 -8.68
C HIS A 19 -4.88 3.11 -7.47
N MET A 20 -5.10 2.57 -6.27
CA MET A 20 -4.33 2.94 -5.09
C MET A 20 -2.85 2.59 -5.24
N ALA A 21 -2.54 1.38 -5.71
CA ALA A 21 -1.17 0.97 -5.96
C ALA A 21 -0.48 1.87 -7.00
N ALA A 22 -1.17 2.17 -8.11
CA ALA A 22 -0.65 3.06 -9.15
C ALA A 22 -0.35 4.46 -8.61
N MET A 23 -1.26 5.02 -7.81
CA MET A 23 -1.10 6.33 -7.18
C MET A 23 0.11 6.35 -6.23
N LEU A 24 0.19 5.39 -5.31
CA LEU A 24 1.26 5.32 -4.30
C LEU A 24 2.62 5.08 -4.94
N ASN A 25 2.71 4.16 -5.92
CA ASN A 25 3.94 3.92 -6.67
C ASN A 25 4.43 5.20 -7.38
N SER A 26 3.51 5.93 -8.02
CA SER A 26 3.84 7.20 -8.67
C SER A 26 4.37 8.24 -7.67
N LEU A 27 3.73 8.34 -6.50
CA LEU A 27 4.11 9.26 -5.44
C LEU A 27 5.53 8.98 -4.90
N ILE A 28 5.82 7.71 -4.63
CA ILE A 28 7.13 7.26 -4.14
C ILE A 28 8.20 7.52 -5.21
N ALA A 29 7.91 7.21 -6.47
CA ALA A 29 8.86 7.40 -7.56
C ALA A 29 9.25 8.88 -7.74
N VAL A 30 8.29 9.80 -7.66
CA VAL A 30 8.55 11.24 -7.74
C VAL A 30 9.36 11.73 -6.54
N ARG A 31 9.00 11.28 -5.32
CA ARG A 31 9.59 11.83 -4.09
C ARG A 31 10.88 11.17 -3.64
N ARG A 32 11.22 9.99 -4.19
CA ARG A 32 12.54 9.36 -4.00
C ARG A 32 13.71 10.26 -4.41
N ARG A 33 13.49 11.23 -5.30
CA ARG A 33 14.50 12.21 -5.72
C ARG A 33 14.81 13.28 -4.66
N GLY A 34 14.14 13.21 -3.51
CA GLY A 34 14.16 14.22 -2.45
C GLY A 34 13.29 15.42 -2.80
N TYR A 35 12.80 16.13 -1.79
CA TYR A 35 12.15 17.42 -1.99
C TYR A 35 13.07 18.54 -1.49
N SER A 36 13.13 19.63 -2.25
CA SER A 36 13.85 20.83 -1.86
C SER A 36 13.07 21.52 -0.75
N THR A 37 13.70 21.72 0.40
CA THR A 37 13.17 22.62 1.42
C THR A 37 13.36 24.08 0.99
N SER A 38 12.68 25.00 1.66
CA SER A 38 12.86 26.45 1.47
C SER A 38 14.31 26.93 1.65
N GLU A 39 15.14 26.13 2.33
CA GLU A 39 16.56 26.38 2.58
C GLU A 39 17.49 25.67 1.58
N GLY A 40 16.96 25.07 0.51
CA GLY A 40 17.74 24.42 -0.54
C GLY A 40 18.28 23.02 -0.20
N HIS A 41 17.96 22.50 1.01
CA HIS A 41 18.34 21.14 1.40
C HIS A 41 17.39 20.11 0.80
N LYS A 42 17.94 19.02 0.24
CA LYS A 42 17.13 17.86 -0.16
C LYS A 42 16.84 17.02 1.07
N LYS A 43 15.58 16.95 1.51
CA LYS A 43 15.17 16.02 2.57
C LYS A 43 14.76 14.67 1.98
N PRO A 44 15.11 13.55 2.63
CA PRO A 44 14.66 12.23 2.23
C PRO A 44 13.14 12.14 2.41
N PHE A 45 12.47 11.50 1.45
CA PHE A 45 11.05 11.23 1.52
C PHE A 45 10.81 9.95 2.34
N GLN A 46 9.97 10.06 3.36
CA GLN A 46 9.53 8.92 4.17
C GLN A 46 8.02 8.75 4.02
N MET A 47 7.58 7.51 3.86
CA MET A 47 6.16 7.17 3.76
C MET A 47 5.87 5.89 4.52
N ILE A 48 4.79 5.89 5.29
CA ILE A 48 4.29 4.74 6.04
C ILE A 48 2.93 4.39 5.47
N ILE A 49 2.74 3.12 5.13
CA ILE A 49 1.48 2.58 4.62
C ILE A 49 1.00 1.54 5.63
N ILE A 50 -0.24 1.69 6.09
CA ILE A 50 -0.91 0.72 6.97
C ILE A 50 -2.06 0.12 6.16
N THR A 51 -1.99 -1.18 5.92
CA THR A 51 -3.00 -1.91 5.15
C THR A 51 -3.15 -3.33 5.71
N HIS A 52 -4.34 -3.90 5.54
CA HIS A 52 -4.62 -5.32 5.76
C HIS A 52 -4.87 -6.07 4.44
N ASP A 53 -4.79 -5.36 3.30
CA ASP A 53 -5.02 -5.90 1.97
C ASP A 53 -3.71 -6.43 1.37
N ASP A 54 -3.61 -7.75 1.24
CA ASP A 54 -2.43 -8.44 0.72
C ASP A 54 -2.15 -8.11 -0.76
N HIS A 55 -3.20 -7.89 -1.57
CA HIS A 55 -3.04 -7.53 -2.98
C HIS A 55 -2.38 -6.15 -3.15
N LEU A 56 -2.69 -5.20 -2.27
CA LEU A 56 -2.00 -3.90 -2.24
C LEU A 56 -0.53 -4.07 -1.84
N VAL A 57 -0.23 -4.91 -0.84
CA VAL A 57 1.14 -5.21 -0.40
C VAL A 57 1.97 -5.76 -1.57
N ASP A 58 1.46 -6.77 -2.27
CA ASP A 58 2.16 -7.39 -3.41
C ASP A 58 2.49 -6.38 -4.52
N LYS A 59 1.53 -5.52 -4.87
CA LYS A 59 1.73 -4.49 -5.90
C LYS A 59 2.75 -3.44 -5.49
N LEU A 60 2.77 -3.06 -4.21
CA LEU A 60 3.76 -2.13 -3.67
C LEU A 60 5.15 -2.77 -3.62
N MET A 61 5.25 -4.05 -3.30
CA MET A 61 6.50 -4.81 -3.31
C MET A 61 7.15 -4.84 -4.70
N ILE A 62 6.34 -5.01 -5.75
CA ILE A 62 6.85 -4.99 -7.13
C ILE A 62 7.22 -3.56 -7.56
N GLY A 63 6.30 -2.61 -7.38
CA GLY A 63 6.43 -1.27 -7.97
C GLY A 63 7.35 -0.33 -7.20
N SER A 64 7.19 -0.27 -5.88
CA SER A 64 7.91 0.68 -5.03
C SER A 64 9.08 0.06 -4.28
N LYS A 65 9.04 -1.24 -3.98
CA LYS A 65 10.02 -1.96 -3.15
C LYS A 65 10.25 -1.21 -1.82
N PRO A 66 9.31 -1.28 -0.87
CA PRO A 66 9.47 -0.73 0.46
C PRO A 66 10.75 -1.25 1.13
N GLU A 67 11.43 -0.40 1.90
CA GLU A 67 12.66 -0.77 2.61
C GLU A 67 12.39 -1.68 3.82
N PHE A 68 11.21 -1.52 4.42
CA PHE A 68 10.79 -2.25 5.61
C PHE A 68 9.31 -2.63 5.48
N ILE A 69 9.01 -3.88 5.84
CA ILE A 69 7.64 -4.38 5.99
C ILE A 69 7.51 -4.87 7.42
N TYR A 70 6.44 -4.46 8.08
CA TYR A 70 6.12 -4.88 9.45
C TYR A 70 4.74 -5.50 9.48
N VAL A 71 4.64 -6.67 10.08
CA VAL A 71 3.39 -7.38 10.33
C VAL A 71 3.01 -7.21 11.79
N LEU A 72 1.80 -6.73 12.02
CA LEU A 72 1.19 -6.59 13.33
C LEU A 72 0.32 -7.81 13.61
N GLY A 73 0.61 -8.52 14.70
CA GLY A 73 -0.20 -9.62 15.20
C GLY A 73 -0.66 -9.36 16.63
N LYS A 74 -1.70 -10.05 17.08
CA LYS A 74 -2.17 -10.02 18.46
C LYS A 74 -2.19 -11.44 19.00
N ASP A 75 -1.63 -11.65 20.17
CA ASP A 75 -1.66 -12.98 20.81
C ASP A 75 -2.97 -13.21 21.58
N ASN A 76 -3.12 -14.42 22.13
CA ASN A 76 -4.31 -14.83 22.88
C ASN A 76 -4.50 -14.05 24.20
N SER A 77 -3.44 -13.42 24.72
CA SER A 77 -3.51 -12.54 25.90
C SER A 77 -3.92 -11.11 25.55
N GLY A 78 -3.99 -10.81 24.26
CA GLY A 78 -4.36 -9.51 23.72
C GLY A 78 -3.19 -8.53 23.59
N ILE A 79 -1.95 -9.01 23.67
CA ILE A 79 -0.75 -8.19 23.45
C ILE A 79 -0.44 -8.13 21.95
N SER A 80 -0.18 -6.92 21.46
CA SER A 80 0.23 -6.68 20.08
C SER A 80 1.73 -6.88 19.89
N HIS A 81 2.10 -7.66 18.89
CA HIS A 81 3.48 -7.94 18.51
C HIS A 81 3.76 -7.39 17.12
N VAL A 82 4.95 -6.79 16.95
CA VAL A 82 5.44 -6.30 15.66
C VAL A 82 6.56 -7.21 15.20
N ARG A 83 6.44 -7.76 13.99
CA ARG A 83 7.49 -8.56 13.36
C ARG A 83 7.91 -7.91 12.05
N ARG A 84 9.22 -7.79 11.82
CA ARG A 84 9.74 -7.41 10.50
C ARG A 84 9.63 -8.60 9.55
N GLN A 85 9.05 -8.37 8.36
CA GLN A 85 9.03 -9.34 7.28
C GLN A 85 10.17 -9.01 6.33
N TYR A 86 10.99 -10.02 6.04
CA TYR A 86 12.07 -9.91 5.07
C TYR A 86 11.60 -10.45 3.72
N SER A 87 12.11 -9.86 2.64
CA SER A 87 11.69 -10.14 1.27
C SER A 87 12.23 -11.46 0.69
N ASP A 88 13.05 -12.18 1.45
CA ASP A 88 13.80 -13.38 1.09
C ASP A 88 13.25 -14.69 1.70
N GLY A 89 12.19 -14.64 2.50
CA GLY A 89 11.56 -15.80 3.14
C GLY A 89 11.87 -15.92 4.62
#